data_AF-A0A3D1XNE2-F1
#
_entry.id   AF-A0A3D1XNE2-F1
#
_cell.length_a   1.000
_cell.length_b   1.000
_cell.length_c   1.000
_cell.angle_alpha   90.00
_cell.angle_beta   90.00
_cell.angle_gamma   90.00
#
_symmetry.space_group_name_H-M   'P 1'
#
loop_
_entity.id
_entity.type
_entity.pdbx_description
1 polymer ?
#
loop_
_entity_poly.entity_id
_entity_poly.type
_entity_poly.pdbx_seq_one_letter_code
_entity_poly.pdbx_strand_id
1 'polypeptide(L)' 'DDNEGKTLVSSSSMAKGFKEQMKTGGNLKAAALVGAMIGEQAAAKGIKEIYCDRNGFHYSGRVKALADAVREKGIKF' A
#
# COMPACT_ATOMS: atom_id res chain seq x y z
N ASP A 1 14.06 2.27 4.91
CA ASP A 1 15.18 1.69 5.63
C ASP A 1 15.26 2.42 6.95
N ASP A 2 14.91 1.73 8.02
CA ASP A 2 14.83 2.30 9.37
C ASP A 2 16.21 2.70 9.91
N ASN A 3 17.28 2.08 9.41
CA ASN A 3 18.64 2.48 9.78
C ASN A 3 19.07 3.77 9.08
N GLU A 4 18.59 4.01 7.85
CA GLU A 4 18.92 5.22 7.08
C GLU A 4 17.84 6.32 7.14
N GLY A 5 16.70 6.08 7.81
CA GLY A 5 15.57 7.01 7.83
C GLY A 5 14.96 7.29 6.44
N LYS A 6 15.15 6.38 5.48
CA LYS A 6 14.74 6.58 4.08
C LYS A 6 13.46 5.84 3.75
N THR A 7 12.49 6.52 3.16
CA THR A 7 11.29 5.86 2.61
C THR A 7 11.66 5.05 1.36
N LEU A 8 11.51 3.73 1.42
CA LEU A 8 11.81 2.86 0.29
C LEU A 8 10.75 2.99 -0.80
N VAL A 9 9.48 2.94 -0.43
CA VAL A 9 8.36 2.99 -1.37
C VAL A 9 7.27 3.85 -0.75
N SER A 10 6.67 4.72 -1.56
CA SER A 10 5.48 5.47 -1.15
C SER A 10 4.49 5.54 -2.29
N SER A 11 3.22 5.27 -1.96
CA SER A 11 2.09 5.50 -2.85
C SER A 11 0.97 6.14 -2.06
N SER A 12 0.27 7.09 -2.67
CA SER A 12 -0.85 7.79 -2.03
C SER A 12 -1.96 8.03 -3.04
N SER A 13 -3.19 8.17 -2.53
CA SER A 13 -4.36 8.53 -3.35
C SER A 13 -4.27 9.94 -3.96
N MET A 14 -3.24 10.71 -3.63
CA MET A 14 -2.94 12.02 -4.21
C MET A 14 -1.95 11.94 -5.38
N ALA A 15 -1.33 10.80 -5.62
CA ALA A 15 -0.44 10.60 -6.75
C ALA A 15 -1.20 10.78 -8.07
N LYS A 16 -0.57 11.42 -9.06
CA LYS A 16 -1.20 11.70 -10.37
C LYS A 16 -1.77 10.42 -11.02
N GLY A 17 -1.00 9.33 -11.02
CA GLY A 17 -1.46 8.04 -11.56
C GLY A 17 -2.64 7.41 -10.82
N PHE A 18 -2.83 7.73 -9.53
CA PHE A 18 -4.01 7.31 -8.79
C PHE A 18 -5.24 8.17 -9.14
N LYS A 19 -5.05 9.48 -9.26
CA LYS A 19 -6.13 10.43 -9.65
C LYS A 19 -6.67 10.16 -11.05
N GLU A 20 -5.84 9.63 -11.95
CA GLU A 20 -6.26 9.22 -13.29
C GLU A 20 -7.11 7.94 -13.27
N GLN A 21 -6.88 7.02 -12.32
CA GLN A 21 -7.65 5.78 -12.18
C GLN A 21 -8.86 5.89 -11.23
N MET A 22 -8.80 6.76 -10.22
CA MET A 22 -9.89 6.99 -9.26
C MET A 22 -9.99 8.44 -8.79
N LYS A 23 -11.18 9.03 -8.97
CA LYS A 23 -11.52 10.37 -8.46
C LYS A 23 -11.69 10.42 -6.93
N THR A 24 -11.92 9.28 -6.27
CA THR A 24 -12.27 9.24 -4.84
C THR A 24 -11.28 8.38 -4.07
N GLY A 25 -10.46 8.99 -3.21
CA GLY A 25 -9.44 8.31 -2.41
C GLY A 25 -9.94 7.67 -1.10
N GLY A 26 -11.22 7.87 -0.74
CA GLY A 26 -11.77 7.50 0.57
C GLY A 26 -12.40 6.11 0.69
N ASN A 27 -12.33 5.27 -0.36
CA ASN A 27 -13.18 4.08 -0.50
C ASN A 27 -12.37 2.77 -0.40
N LEU A 28 -13.02 1.62 -0.18
CA LEU A 28 -12.34 0.31 -0.14
C LEU A 28 -11.57 0.01 -1.44
N LYS A 29 -12.17 0.29 -2.60
CA LYS A 29 -11.52 0.10 -3.90
C LYS A 29 -10.25 0.95 -4.04
N ALA A 30 -10.28 2.18 -3.51
CA ALA A 30 -9.13 3.05 -3.49
C ALA A 30 -8.00 2.47 -2.63
N ALA A 31 -8.32 1.98 -1.44
CA ALA A 31 -7.36 1.33 -0.56
C ALA A 31 -6.72 0.07 -1.19
N ALA A 32 -7.52 -0.75 -1.88
CA ALA A 32 -7.02 -1.91 -2.62
C ALA A 32 -6.08 -1.49 -3.77
N LEU A 33 -6.43 -0.46 -4.52
CA LEU A 33 -5.60 0.02 -5.64
C LEU A 33 -4.28 0.63 -5.14
N VAL A 34 -4.31 1.40 -4.05
CA VAL A 34 -3.07 1.88 -3.40
C VAL A 34 -2.23 0.70 -2.93
N GLY A 35 -2.84 -0.30 -2.29
CA GLY A 35 -2.14 -1.51 -1.83
C GLY A 35 -1.48 -2.28 -2.98
N ALA A 36 -2.18 -2.46 -4.10
CA ALA A 36 -1.63 -3.10 -5.29
C ALA A 36 -0.43 -2.33 -5.87
N MET A 37 -0.51 -1.00 -5.94
CA MET A 37 0.59 -0.15 -6.41
C MET A 37 1.82 -0.23 -5.49
N ILE A 38 1.61 -0.19 -4.17
CA ILE A 38 2.70 -0.37 -3.19
C ILE A 38 3.31 -1.76 -3.37
N GLY A 39 2.48 -2.78 -3.53
CA GLY A 39 2.93 -4.16 -3.76
C GLY A 39 3.82 -4.29 -4.98
N GLU A 40 3.42 -3.72 -6.12
CA GLU A 40 4.23 -3.72 -7.33
C GLU A 40 5.55 -2.97 -7.17
N GLN A 41 5.51 -1.79 -6.55
CA GLN A 41 6.71 -0.99 -6.33
C GLN A 41 7.70 -1.65 -5.36
N ALA A 42 7.19 -2.29 -4.30
CA ALA A 42 8.00 -3.01 -3.33
C ALA A 42 8.58 -4.30 -3.94
N ALA A 43 7.80 -5.04 -4.73
CA ALA A 43 8.30 -6.18 -5.50
C ALA A 43 9.38 -5.76 -6.51
N ALA A 44 9.21 -4.62 -7.19
CA ALA A 44 10.21 -4.07 -8.11
C ALA A 44 11.52 -3.68 -7.41
N LYS A 45 11.44 -3.28 -6.13
CA LYS A 45 12.61 -3.05 -5.27
C LYS A 45 13.14 -4.31 -4.59
N GLY A 46 12.57 -5.49 -4.87
CA GLY A 46 12.98 -6.76 -4.29
C GLY A 46 12.56 -6.97 -2.83
N ILE A 47 11.63 -6.16 -2.31
CA ILE A 47 11.15 -6.24 -0.93
C ILE A 47 10.08 -7.35 -0.87
N LYS A 48 10.38 -8.43 -0.13
CA LYS A 48 9.50 -9.62 -0.02
C LYS A 48 8.78 -9.73 1.31
N GLU A 49 9.38 -9.20 2.38
CA GLU A 49 8.80 -9.18 3.72
C GLU A 49 8.71 -7.74 4.20
N ILE A 50 7.53 -7.36 4.69
CA ILE A 50 7.29 -6.07 5.34
C ILE A 50 6.53 -6.29 6.64
N TYR A 51 6.39 -5.24 7.43
CA TYR A 51 5.47 -5.22 8.55
C TYR A 51 4.37 -4.20 8.28
N CYS A 52 3.11 -4.61 8.40
CA CYS A 52 1.99 -3.69 8.24
C CYS A 52 1.74 -2.96 9.56
N ASP A 53 2.31 -1.75 9.66
CA ASP A 53 1.97 -0.85 10.76
C ASP A 53 0.56 -0.26 10.56
N ARG A 54 -0.31 -0.58 11.50
CA ARG A 54 -1.71 -0.14 11.51
C ARG A 54 -1.88 1.21 12.19
N ASN A 55 -0.84 1.77 12.81
CA ASN A 55 -0.84 3.08 13.46
C ASN A 55 -2.10 3.35 14.33
N GLY A 56 -2.54 2.33 15.09
CA GLY A 56 -3.73 2.40 15.95
C GLY A 56 -5.09 2.18 15.26
N PHE A 57 -5.15 2.05 13.94
CA PHE A 57 -6.39 1.74 13.22
C PHE A 57 -6.77 0.26 13.35
N HIS A 58 -8.08 -0.01 13.48
CA HIS A 58 -8.58 -1.38 13.43
C HIS A 58 -8.31 -2.01 12.06
N TYR A 59 -7.90 -3.29 12.06
CA TYR A 59 -7.74 -4.07 10.84
C TYR A 59 -9.11 -4.41 10.23
N SER A 60 -9.73 -3.41 9.61
CA SER A 60 -11.09 -3.44 9.13
C SER A 60 -11.24 -2.54 7.90
N GLY A 61 -12.20 -2.88 7.03
CA GLY A 61 -12.57 -2.08 5.87
C GLY A 61 -11.36 -1.74 4.99
N ARG A 62 -10.97 -0.45 5.00
CA ARG A 62 -9.89 0.09 4.17
C ARG A 62 -8.52 -0.48 4.51
N VAL A 63 -8.19 -0.64 5.79
CA VAL A 63 -6.88 -1.17 6.22
C VAL A 63 -6.74 -2.62 5.77
N LYS A 64 -7.80 -3.41 5.94
CA LYS A 64 -7.86 -4.79 5.45
C LYS A 64 -7.76 -4.86 3.93
N ALA A 65 -8.51 -4.04 3.19
CA ALA A 65 -8.47 -4.02 1.73
C ALA A 65 -7.09 -3.64 1.17
N LEU A 66 -6.40 -2.69 1.81
CA LEU A 66 -5.03 -2.34 1.46
C LEU A 66 -4.09 -3.52 1.70
N ALA A 67 -4.17 -4.13 2.87
CA ALA A 67 -3.33 -5.27 3.21
C ALA A 67 -3.56 -6.46 2.28
N ASP A 68 -4.82 -6.84 2.05
CA ASP A 68 -5.15 -7.97 1.17
C ASP A 68 -4.59 -7.74 -0.26
N ALA A 69 -4.69 -6.50 -0.79
CA ALA A 69 -4.11 -6.15 -2.09
C ALA A 69 -2.58 -6.21 -2.13
N VAL A 70 -1.89 -5.84 -1.04
CA VAL A 70 -0.43 -5.98 -0.94
C VAL A 70 -0.02 -7.46 -0.89
N ARG A 71 -0.80 -8.31 -0.20
CA ARG A 71 -0.56 -9.77 -0.14
C ARG A 71 -0.76 -10.43 -1.50
N GLU A 72 -1.76 -10.02 -2.27
CA GLU A 72 -1.99 -10.53 -3.63
C GLU A 72 -0.80 -10.27 -4.57
N LYS A 73 -0.03 -9.20 -4.31
CA LYS A 73 1.21 -8.91 -5.05
C LYS A 73 2.42 -9.73 -4.60
N GLY A 74 2.23 -10.68 -3.69
CA GLY A 74 3.26 -11.64 -3.27
C GLY A 74 4.18 -11.12 -2.16
N ILE A 75 3.83 -10.01 -1.51
CA ILE A 75 4.56 -9.50 -0.35
C ILE A 75 4.01 -10.17 0.91
N LYS A 76 4.91 -10.72 1.72
CA LYS A 76 4.59 -11.37 2.99
C LYS A 76 4.66 -10.36 4.13
N PHE A 77 3.62 -10.31 4.96
CA PHE A 77 3.55 -9.51 6.18
C PHE A 77 2.36 -9.94 7.05
#